data_AF-A0A3E1P4V3-F1
#
_entry.id   AF-A0A3E1P4V3-F1
#
_cell.length_a   1.000
_cell.length_b   1.000
_cell.length_c   1.000
_cell.angle_alpha   90.00
_cell.angle_beta   90.00
_cell.angle_gamma   90.00
#
_symmetry.space_group_name_H-M   'P 1'
#
loop_
_entity.id
_entity.type
_entity.pdbx_description
1 polymer ?
#
loop_
_entity_poly.entity_id
_entity_poly.type
_entity_poly.pdbx_seq_one_letter_code
_entity_poly.pdbx_strand_id
1 'polypeptide(L)'
;MITAYHMIASGNIDIPIDITQDFSTGINMPEMEQTAKFKYFNAHSNGLKWYSGKHEYIIYEEGRHIHGIMTPDFKKVVVIYPYDHPVFNSPGNAVIYNEDKSIYMIPPLPSPTSSKNIKSNNAFEGLYIGGVVWVRDKNGGMGMALNLIYNREYAEKRLFNYLTGEIGDCIDTFRL
;
A
#
# COMPACT_ATOMS: atom_id res chain seq x y z
N MET A 1 -5.32 -0.60 -19.24
CA MET A 1 -5.60 0.28 -18.10
C MET A 1 -6.50 -0.45 -17.14
N ILE A 2 -6.30 -0.28 -15.83
CA ILE A 2 -7.19 -0.78 -14.79
C ILE A 2 -8.52 -0.03 -14.87
N THR A 3 -9.63 -0.77 -14.94
CA THR A 3 -10.98 -0.22 -15.15
C THR A 3 -11.89 -0.35 -13.94
N ALA A 4 -11.53 -1.21 -12.98
CA ALA A 4 -12.21 -1.33 -11.69
C ALA A 4 -11.24 -1.90 -10.66
N TYR A 5 -11.44 -1.52 -9.40
CA TYR A 5 -10.61 -1.95 -8.27
C TYR A 5 -11.49 -2.27 -7.07
N HIS A 6 -11.08 -3.29 -6.35
CA HIS A 6 -11.79 -3.85 -5.22
C HIS A 6 -10.81 -4.15 -4.10
N MET A 7 -11.21 -3.86 -2.87
CA MET A 7 -10.50 -4.34 -1.69
C MET A 7 -11.22 -5.57 -1.13
N ILE A 8 -10.45 -6.60 -0.75
CA ILE A 8 -10.97 -7.81 -0.14
C ILE A 8 -10.64 -7.73 1.36
N ALA A 9 -11.66 -7.43 2.17
CA ALA A 9 -11.51 -7.34 3.62
C ALA A 9 -11.75 -8.71 4.29
N SER A 10 -11.33 -8.85 5.56
CA SER A 10 -11.55 -10.05 6.35
C SER A 10 -13.01 -10.55 6.31
N GLY A 11 -13.20 -11.87 6.29
CA GLY A 11 -14.53 -12.47 6.09
C GLY A 11 -14.99 -12.50 4.63
N ASN A 12 -14.06 -12.37 3.68
CA ASN A 12 -14.28 -12.40 2.23
C ASN A 12 -15.27 -11.32 1.75
N ILE A 13 -15.23 -10.16 2.38
CA ILE A 13 -16.05 -9.02 2.00
C ILE A 13 -15.34 -8.32 0.82
N ASP A 14 -15.93 -8.44 -0.36
CA ASP A 14 -15.47 -7.81 -1.59
C ASP A 14 -16.13 -6.43 -1.76
N ILE A 15 -15.31 -5.38 -1.76
CA ILE A 15 -15.79 -4.00 -1.73
C ILE A 15 -15.28 -3.27 -2.99
N PRO A 16 -16.19 -2.85 -3.88
CA PRO A 16 -15.82 -2.02 -5.02
C PRO A 16 -15.36 -0.65 -4.53
N ILE A 17 -14.27 -0.18 -5.11
CA ILE A 17 -13.71 1.15 -4.85
C ILE A 17 -13.92 2.00 -6.10
N ASP A 18 -14.50 3.18 -5.90
CA ASP A 18 -14.70 4.15 -6.98
C ASP A 18 -13.35 4.78 -7.39
N ILE A 19 -12.79 4.27 -8.48
CA ILE A 19 -11.49 4.69 -9.01
C ILE A 19 -11.48 6.11 -9.58
N THR A 20 -12.65 6.76 -9.73
CA THR A 20 -12.73 8.15 -10.21
C THR A 20 -12.42 9.17 -9.10
N GLN A 21 -12.31 8.71 -7.85
CA GLN A 21 -12.07 9.58 -6.70
C GLN A 21 -10.60 9.86 -6.45
N ASP A 22 -10.34 10.97 -5.75
CA ASP A 22 -9.02 11.31 -5.25
C ASP A 22 -8.73 10.60 -3.92
N PHE A 23 -7.99 9.49 -4.01
CA PHE A 23 -7.58 8.69 -2.86
C PHE A 23 -6.59 9.39 -1.92
N SER A 24 -6.01 10.55 -2.27
CA SER A 24 -5.12 11.28 -1.37
C SER A 24 -5.84 11.85 -0.15
N THR A 25 -7.16 12.00 -0.24
CA THR A 25 -8.02 12.48 0.86
C THR A 25 -8.64 11.34 1.68
N GLY A 26 -8.28 10.10 1.36
CA GLY A 26 -8.92 8.89 1.87
C GLY A 26 -9.87 8.25 0.86
N ILE A 27 -10.39 7.08 1.20
CA ILE A 27 -11.39 6.36 0.39
C ILE A 27 -12.77 6.86 0.83
N ASN A 28 -13.55 7.50 -0.05
CA ASN A 28 -14.98 7.63 0.23
C ASN A 28 -15.63 6.29 -0.04
N MET A 29 -16.12 5.68 1.03
CA MET A 29 -16.82 4.42 0.94
C MET A 29 -18.11 4.60 0.13
N PRO A 30 -18.46 3.65 -0.76
CA PRO A 30 -19.78 3.65 -1.35
C PRO A 30 -20.85 3.60 -0.26
N GLU A 31 -22.05 4.10 -0.56
CA GLU A 31 -23.16 4.05 0.37
C GLU A 31 -23.44 2.58 0.74
N MET A 32 -23.32 2.26 2.03
CA MET A 32 -23.47 0.91 2.55
C MET A 32 -24.08 0.94 3.95
N GLU A 33 -24.73 -0.17 4.30
CA GLU A 33 -25.28 -0.40 5.64
C GLU A 33 -24.23 -0.12 6.73
N GLN A 34 -24.65 0.53 7.82
CA GLN A 34 -23.76 0.95 8.89
C GLN A 34 -22.98 -0.22 9.52
N THR A 35 -23.60 -1.40 9.55
CA THR A 35 -22.97 -2.65 10.01
C THR A 35 -21.85 -3.13 9.08
N ALA A 36 -22.00 -2.97 7.76
CA ALA A 36 -20.95 -3.27 6.78
C ALA A 36 -19.80 -2.26 6.88
N LYS A 37 -20.13 -0.98 7.08
CA LYS A 37 -19.14 0.09 7.30
C LYS A 37 -18.34 -0.13 8.60
N PHE A 38 -19.00 -0.56 9.67
CA PHE A 38 -18.33 -0.90 10.93
C PHE A 38 -17.42 -2.12 10.77
N LYS A 39 -17.88 -3.16 10.07
CA LYS A 39 -17.03 -4.32 9.75
C LYS A 39 -15.80 -3.90 8.96
N TYR A 40 -15.93 -2.99 7.99
CA TYR A 40 -14.82 -2.47 7.20
C TYR A 40 -13.72 -1.82 8.04
N PHE A 41 -14.05 -0.82 8.88
CA PHE A 41 -13.03 -0.11 9.67
C PHE A 41 -12.29 -1.02 10.66
N ASN A 42 -12.91 -2.14 11.03
CA ASN A 42 -12.33 -3.12 11.94
C ASN A 42 -11.79 -4.37 11.23
N ALA A 43 -11.96 -4.46 9.91
CA ALA A 43 -11.51 -5.59 9.11
C ALA A 43 -10.12 -5.29 8.54
N HIS A 44 -9.19 -6.20 8.75
CA HIS A 44 -7.90 -6.19 8.08
C HIS A 44 -8.10 -6.45 6.58
N SER A 45 -7.38 -5.72 5.72
CA SER A 45 -7.33 -6.01 4.28
C SER A 45 -6.62 -7.34 4.06
N ASN A 46 -7.30 -8.32 3.46
CA ASN A 46 -6.73 -9.65 3.18
C ASN A 46 -6.36 -9.83 1.70
N GLY A 47 -6.56 -8.79 0.89
CA GLY A 47 -6.26 -8.82 -0.52
C GLY A 47 -6.93 -7.71 -1.30
N LEU A 48 -6.77 -7.81 -2.60
CA LEU A 48 -7.29 -6.88 -3.57
C LEU A 48 -7.62 -7.60 -4.87
N LYS A 49 -8.52 -6.99 -5.62
CA LYS A 49 -8.92 -7.44 -6.95
C LYS A 49 -8.98 -6.24 -7.88
N TRP A 50 -8.63 -6.43 -9.14
CA TRP A 50 -8.79 -5.40 -10.16
C TRP A 50 -9.17 -6.01 -11.51
N TYR A 51 -9.69 -5.15 -12.39
CA TYR A 51 -10.04 -5.52 -13.75
C TYR A 51 -9.17 -4.74 -14.74
N SER A 52 -8.66 -5.42 -15.77
CA SER A 52 -8.09 -4.78 -16.97
C SER A 52 -8.81 -5.29 -18.20
N GLY A 53 -9.65 -4.42 -18.79
CA GLY A 53 -10.58 -4.81 -19.84
C GLY A 53 -11.63 -5.80 -19.32
N LYS A 54 -11.63 -7.03 -19.85
CA LYS A 54 -12.55 -8.11 -19.43
C LYS A 54 -11.92 -9.10 -18.45
N HIS A 55 -10.63 -8.93 -18.11
CA HIS A 55 -9.90 -9.87 -17.26
C HIS A 55 -9.93 -9.40 -15.81
N GLU A 56 -10.18 -10.34 -14.91
CA GLU A 56 -10.13 -10.18 -13.47
C GLU A 56 -8.81 -10.70 -12.94
N TYR A 57 -8.19 -9.95 -12.03
CA TYR A 57 -6.97 -10.34 -11.34
C TYR A 57 -7.16 -10.19 -9.83
N ILE A 58 -6.74 -11.21 -9.08
CA ILE A 58 -6.92 -11.28 -7.63
C ILE A 58 -5.59 -11.57 -6.96
N ILE A 59 -5.29 -10.84 -5.89
CA ILE A 59 -4.27 -11.18 -4.91
C ILE A 59 -4.98 -11.30 -3.56
N TYR A 60 -5.00 -12.49 -2.99
CA TYR A 60 -5.69 -12.79 -1.74
C TYR A 60 -5.01 -13.97 -1.06
N GLU A 61 -4.77 -13.84 0.25
CA GLU A 61 -4.29 -14.93 1.09
C GLU A 61 -5.03 -14.91 2.43
N GLU A 62 -5.71 -16.02 2.75
CA GLU A 62 -6.50 -16.12 3.99
C GLU A 62 -5.60 -15.94 5.22
N GLY A 63 -6.06 -15.12 6.16
CA GLY A 63 -5.34 -14.83 7.41
C GLY A 63 -4.10 -13.93 7.26
N ARG A 64 -3.79 -13.43 6.05
CA ARG A 64 -2.68 -12.51 5.83
C ARG A 64 -3.17 -11.12 5.49
N HIS A 65 -2.60 -10.12 6.16
CA HIS A 65 -2.88 -8.73 5.86
C HIS A 65 -2.13 -8.29 4.60
N ILE A 66 -2.82 -8.32 3.45
CA ILE A 66 -2.31 -7.82 2.17
C ILE A 66 -3.01 -6.52 1.86
N HIS A 67 -2.24 -5.44 1.79
CA HIS A 67 -2.71 -4.10 1.43
C HIS A 67 -2.27 -3.76 0.01
N GLY A 68 -3.01 -2.90 -0.68
CA GLY A 68 -2.55 -2.38 -1.96
C GLY A 68 -3.41 -1.24 -2.49
N ILE A 69 -2.90 -0.60 -3.53
CA ILE A 69 -3.62 0.45 -4.27
C ILE A 69 -3.11 0.51 -5.71
N MET A 70 -3.97 0.88 -6.65
CA MET A 70 -3.56 1.17 -8.03
C MET A 70 -2.71 2.45 -8.10
N THR A 71 -1.90 2.59 -9.13
CA THR A 71 -1.14 3.82 -9.39
C THR A 71 -2.06 4.93 -9.92
N PRO A 72 -1.71 6.23 -9.76
CA PRO A 72 -2.53 7.35 -10.24
C PRO A 72 -2.84 7.36 -11.73
N ASP A 73 -2.01 6.70 -12.55
CA ASP A 73 -2.23 6.54 -13.99
C ASP A 73 -3.05 5.29 -14.34
N PHE A 74 -3.48 4.52 -13.34
CA PHE A 74 -4.25 3.27 -13.46
C PHE A 74 -3.57 2.19 -14.32
N LYS A 75 -2.24 2.17 -14.39
CA LYS A 75 -1.49 1.17 -15.19
C LYS A 75 -0.79 0.11 -14.36
N LYS A 76 -0.71 0.28 -13.05
CA LYS A 76 -0.02 -0.66 -12.15
C LYS A 76 -0.75 -0.74 -10.82
N VAL A 77 -0.40 -1.77 -10.05
CA VAL A 77 -0.89 -1.97 -8.69
C VAL A 77 0.31 -2.13 -7.77
N VAL A 78 0.33 -1.38 -6.67
CA VAL A 78 1.35 -1.52 -5.62
C VAL A 78 0.73 -2.34 -4.50
N VAL A 79 1.38 -3.45 -4.14
CA VAL A 79 0.90 -4.42 -3.16
C VAL A 79 1.93 -4.55 -2.06
N ILE A 80 1.47 -4.48 -0.82
CA ILE A 80 2.26 -4.59 0.39
C ILE A 80 1.84 -5.89 1.09
N TYR A 81 2.76 -6.84 1.10
CA TYR A 81 2.63 -8.11 1.81
C TYR A 81 2.98 -7.92 3.29
N PRO A 82 2.51 -8.80 4.20
CA PRO A 82 2.92 -8.73 5.60
C PRO A 82 4.42 -8.99 5.74
N TYR A 83 5.05 -8.40 6.76
CA TYR A 83 6.51 -8.42 6.92
C TYR A 83 7.11 -9.84 7.08
N ASP A 84 6.30 -10.82 7.44
CA ASP A 84 6.65 -12.23 7.64
C ASP A 84 6.18 -13.14 6.49
N HIS A 85 5.76 -12.56 5.37
CA HIS A 85 5.30 -13.33 4.21
C HIS A 85 6.42 -14.24 3.66
N PRO A 86 6.15 -15.51 3.30
CA PRO A 86 7.20 -16.49 2.96
C PRO A 86 8.04 -16.14 1.73
N VAL A 87 7.48 -15.36 0.79
CA VAL A 87 8.18 -14.95 -0.45
C VAL A 87 8.61 -13.48 -0.40
N PHE A 88 7.65 -12.57 -0.21
CA PHE A 88 7.86 -11.13 -0.09
C PHE A 88 7.91 -10.65 1.38
N ASN A 89 8.93 -11.07 2.15
CA ASN A 89 9.11 -10.63 3.54
C ASN A 89 9.83 -9.28 3.64
N SER A 90 9.85 -8.73 4.86
CA SER A 90 10.73 -7.64 5.25
C SER A 90 12.19 -7.94 4.86
N PRO A 91 12.92 -6.95 4.32
CA PRO A 91 12.50 -5.57 4.00
C PRO A 91 11.84 -5.39 2.62
N GLY A 92 11.76 -6.44 1.79
CA GLY A 92 11.28 -6.41 0.40
C GLY A 92 9.80 -6.78 0.23
N ASN A 93 8.93 -6.32 1.12
CA ASN A 93 7.53 -6.74 1.17
C ASN A 93 6.57 -5.92 0.28
N ALA A 94 7.09 -4.91 -0.43
CA ALA A 94 6.33 -4.21 -1.47
C ALA A 94 6.59 -4.82 -2.85
N VAL A 95 5.56 -4.99 -3.65
CA VAL A 95 5.65 -5.50 -5.02
C VAL A 95 4.79 -4.62 -5.92
N ILE A 96 5.33 -4.23 -7.07
CA ILE A 96 4.59 -3.54 -8.11
C ILE A 96 4.22 -4.54 -9.18
N TYR A 97 2.93 -4.61 -9.49
CA TYR A 97 2.38 -5.44 -10.54
C TYR A 97 1.98 -4.59 -11.75
N ASN A 98 2.20 -5.14 -12.95
CA ASN A 98 1.56 -4.65 -14.15
C ASN A 98 0.06 -4.95 -14.12
N GLU A 99 -0.70 -4.38 -15.06
CA GLU A 99 -2.15 -4.58 -15.17
C GLU A 99 -2.55 -6.06 -15.29
N ASP A 100 -1.67 -6.89 -15.85
CA ASP A 100 -1.86 -8.33 -16.08
C ASP A 100 -1.37 -9.21 -14.92
N LYS A 101 -1.08 -8.61 -13.75
CA LYS A 101 -0.54 -9.27 -12.56
C LYS A 101 0.88 -9.84 -12.74
N SER A 102 1.56 -9.59 -13.86
CA SER A 102 3.01 -9.86 -13.92
C SER A 102 3.76 -8.92 -12.97
N ILE A 103 4.81 -9.43 -12.30
CA ILE A 103 5.65 -8.60 -11.43
C ILE A 103 6.42 -7.63 -12.32
N TYR A 104 6.21 -6.34 -12.06
CA TYR A 104 6.98 -5.26 -12.69
C TYR A 104 8.30 -5.05 -11.95
N MET A 105 8.24 -4.88 -10.62
CA MET A 105 9.43 -4.72 -9.77
C MET A 105 9.13 -4.96 -8.30
N ILE A 106 10.19 -5.19 -7.54
CA ILE A 106 10.22 -5.13 -6.08
C ILE A 106 11.15 -3.95 -5.74
N PRO A 107 10.63 -2.83 -5.23
CA PRO A 107 11.44 -1.65 -4.98
C PRO A 107 12.52 -1.93 -3.92
N PRO A 108 13.75 -1.42 -4.09
CA PRO A 108 14.77 -1.54 -3.07
C PRO A 108 14.38 -0.68 -1.87
N LEU A 109 14.51 -1.23 -0.66
CA LEU A 109 14.18 -0.49 0.54
C LEU A 109 15.36 0.42 0.97
N PRO A 110 15.17 1.74 1.10
CA PRO A 110 16.21 2.62 1.62
C PRO A 110 16.26 2.56 3.15
N SER A 111 17.38 3.00 3.72
CA SER A 111 17.48 3.24 5.15
C SER A 111 16.59 4.42 5.58
N PRO A 112 15.80 4.28 6.66
CA PRO A 112 15.08 5.40 7.27
C PRO A 112 16.04 6.57 7.57
N THR A 113 15.67 7.78 7.18
CA THR A 113 16.53 8.96 7.36
C THR A 113 16.57 9.44 8.81
N SER A 114 15.47 9.30 9.53
CA SER A 114 15.29 9.65 10.93
C SER A 114 15.95 8.65 11.89
N SER A 115 16.35 7.46 11.41
CA SER A 115 17.09 6.46 12.20
C SER A 115 18.39 7.00 12.80
N LYS A 116 19.00 8.03 12.19
CA LYS A 116 20.23 8.69 12.66
C LYS A 116 20.10 9.28 14.06
N ASN A 117 18.88 9.57 14.50
CA ASN A 117 18.60 10.14 15.82
C ASN A 117 18.32 9.06 16.88
N ILE A 118 18.25 7.79 16.48
CA ILE A 118 18.00 6.67 17.39
C ILE A 118 19.33 6.22 18.00
N LYS A 119 19.51 6.47 19.31
CA LYS A 119 20.65 5.97 20.09
C LYS A 119 20.47 4.48 20.43
N SER A 120 20.35 3.64 19.42
CA SER A 120 20.21 2.19 19.58
C SER A 120 21.01 1.47 18.49
N ASN A 121 21.64 0.35 18.86
CA ASN A 121 22.27 -0.57 17.90
C ASN A 121 21.23 -1.25 16.99
N ASN A 122 19.94 -1.14 17.33
CA ASN A 122 18.81 -1.77 16.65
C ASN A 122 17.94 -0.76 15.87
N ALA A 123 18.50 0.37 15.43
CA ALA A 123 17.73 1.44 14.76
C ALA A 123 16.96 0.99 13.49
N PHE A 124 17.30 -0.17 12.92
CA PHE A 124 16.63 -0.77 11.76
C PHE A 124 15.87 -2.07 12.09
N GLU A 125 15.71 -2.40 13.37
CA GLU A 125 15.00 -3.62 13.77
C GLU A 125 13.54 -3.57 13.30
N GLY A 126 13.08 -4.64 12.66
CA GLY A 126 11.72 -4.70 12.11
C GLY A 126 11.47 -3.65 11.02
N LEU A 127 12.45 -3.42 10.14
CA LEU A 127 12.30 -2.51 9.01
C LEU A 127 11.44 -3.13 7.89
N TYR A 128 10.28 -2.55 7.57
CA TYR A 128 9.43 -3.02 6.47
C TYR A 128 8.52 -1.90 5.95
N ILE A 129 7.84 -2.14 4.83
CA ILE A 129 6.84 -1.21 4.29
C ILE A 129 5.48 -1.56 4.90
N GLY A 130 4.90 -0.66 5.69
CA GLY A 130 3.61 -0.86 6.36
C GLY A 130 2.40 -0.50 5.50
N GLY A 131 2.58 0.28 4.44
CA GLY A 131 1.46 0.68 3.59
C GLY A 131 1.87 1.57 2.44
N VAL A 132 0.92 1.78 1.53
CA VAL A 132 1.02 2.64 0.35
C VAL A 132 -0.22 3.51 0.26
N VAL A 133 -0.04 4.78 -0.10
CA VAL A 133 -1.10 5.78 -0.23
C VAL A 133 -0.88 6.67 -1.45
N TRP A 134 -1.96 7.25 -1.95
CA TRP A 134 -1.86 8.41 -2.85
C TRP A 134 -1.55 9.65 -2.02
N VAL A 135 -0.75 10.54 -2.61
CA VAL A 135 -0.43 11.84 -2.00
C VAL A 135 -0.56 12.91 -3.06
N ARG A 136 -0.98 14.10 -2.63
CA ARG A 136 -1.02 15.28 -3.48
C ARG A 136 0.13 16.20 -3.09
N ASP A 137 0.90 16.65 -4.09
CA ASP A 137 1.93 17.65 -3.86
C ASP A 137 1.33 19.05 -3.69
N LYS A 138 2.18 20.01 -3.32
CA LYS A 138 1.78 21.42 -3.11
C LYS A 138 1.22 22.13 -4.36
N ASN A 139 1.49 21.60 -5.55
CA ASN A 139 1.01 22.12 -6.83
C ASN A 139 -0.27 21.39 -7.30
N GLY A 140 -0.77 20.44 -6.51
CA GLY A 140 -1.89 19.60 -6.89
C GLY A 140 -1.52 18.40 -7.75
N GLY A 141 -0.23 18.12 -7.97
CA GLY A 141 0.22 16.91 -8.66
C GLY A 141 -0.08 15.66 -7.83
N MET A 142 -0.54 14.60 -8.48
CA MET A 142 -0.81 13.32 -7.83
C MET A 142 0.40 12.41 -7.89
N GLY A 143 0.78 11.85 -6.74
CA GLY A 143 1.86 10.90 -6.60
C GLY A 143 1.51 9.78 -5.62
N MET A 144 2.54 9.03 -5.21
CA MET A 144 2.39 7.97 -4.22
C MET A 144 3.38 8.17 -3.09
N ALA A 145 3.05 7.63 -1.92
CA ALA A 145 3.95 7.51 -0.81
C ALA A 145 3.87 6.13 -0.15
N LEU A 146 4.97 5.71 0.44
CA LEU A 146 5.10 4.48 1.22
C LEU A 146 5.35 4.82 2.70
N ASN A 147 4.80 4.02 3.59
CA ASN A 147 5.08 4.11 5.02
C ASN A 147 6.16 3.10 5.39
N LEU A 148 7.38 3.57 5.70
CA LEU A 148 8.49 2.75 6.16
C LEU A 148 8.43 2.65 7.68
N ILE A 149 8.19 1.45 8.20
CA ILE A 149 8.15 1.15 9.63
C ILE A 149 9.50 0.60 10.06
N TYR A 150 10.03 1.06 11.20
CA TYR A 150 11.34 0.64 11.71
C TYR A 150 11.43 0.84 13.23
N ASN A 151 12.37 0.12 13.84
CA ASN A 151 12.54 0.05 15.29
C ASN A 151 11.22 -0.25 16.03
N ARG A 152 10.28 -0.94 15.36
CA ARG A 152 8.92 -1.32 15.80
C ARG A 152 7.99 -0.19 16.27
N GLU A 153 8.49 1.04 16.40
CA GLU A 153 7.78 2.16 17.01
C GLU A 153 7.70 3.38 16.10
N TYR A 154 8.47 3.43 15.01
CA TYR A 154 8.59 4.61 14.17
C TYR A 154 8.14 4.32 12.75
N ALA A 155 7.57 5.34 12.11
CA ALA A 155 7.22 5.31 10.71
C ALA A 155 7.67 6.59 9.98
N GLU A 156 8.21 6.43 8.77
CA GLU A 156 8.46 7.50 7.82
C GLU A 156 7.49 7.38 6.63
N LYS A 157 6.80 8.47 6.29
CA LYS A 157 6.09 8.55 5.01
C LYS A 157 7.06 9.10 3.96
N ARG A 158 7.31 8.32 2.91
CA ARG A 158 8.31 8.60 1.87
C ARG A 158 7.66 8.73 0.52
N LEU A 159 8.03 9.74 -0.26
CA LEU A 159 7.61 9.83 -1.67
C LEU A 159 8.08 8.59 -2.42
N PHE A 160 7.23 8.09 -3.30
CA PHE A 160 7.48 6.85 -4.03
C PHE A 160 7.24 7.03 -5.52
N ASN A 161 8.27 6.77 -6.31
CA ASN A 161 8.18 6.71 -7.76
C ASN A 161 7.96 5.27 -8.20
N TYR A 162 6.71 4.90 -8.48
CA TYR A 162 6.32 3.55 -8.90
C TYR A 162 6.82 3.15 -10.30
N LEU A 163 7.38 4.08 -11.08
CA LEU A 163 7.99 3.79 -12.38
C LEU A 163 9.46 3.41 -12.23
N THR A 164 10.19 4.02 -11.30
CA THR A 164 11.62 3.76 -11.09
C THR A 164 11.89 2.84 -9.90
N GLY A 165 10.91 2.68 -9.00
CA GLY A 165 11.07 2.01 -7.71
C GLY A 165 11.76 2.87 -6.65
N GLU A 166 12.06 4.13 -6.96
CA GLU A 166 12.77 5.03 -6.05
C GLU A 166 11.87 5.45 -4.88
N ILE A 167 12.38 5.25 -3.65
CA ILE A 167 11.76 5.70 -2.41
C ILE A 167 12.52 6.97 -1.97
N GLY A 168 11.98 8.12 -2.37
CA GLY A 168 12.60 9.44 -2.26
C GLY A 168 12.38 10.09 -0.90
N ASP A 169 12.12 11.40 -0.89
CA ASP A 169 12.11 12.24 0.32
C ASP A 169 11.15 11.78 1.41
N CYS A 170 11.56 11.99 2.66
CA CYS A 170 10.69 11.88 3.83
C CYS A 170 9.82 13.11 3.97
N ILE A 171 8.51 12.91 3.86
CA ILE A 171 7.50 13.97 3.95
C ILE A 171 6.76 13.99 5.28
N ASP A 172 6.90 12.93 6.08
CA ASP A 172 6.27 12.82 7.40
C ASP A 172 7.02 11.81 8.26
N THR A 173 7.03 12.00 9.58
CA THR A 173 7.57 11.03 10.54
C THR A 173 6.69 11.01 11.77
N PHE A 174 6.30 9.82 12.21
CA PHE A 174 5.43 9.65 13.36
C PHE A 174 5.82 8.40 14.17
N ARG A 175 5.35 8.37 15.42
CA ARG A 175 5.45 7.20 16.30
C ARG A 175 4.14 6.42 16.23
N LEU A 176 4.23 5.09 16.16
CA LEU A 176 3.09 4.17 16.11
C LEU A 176 2.42 3.99 17.48
#